data_AF-A0A7J6WTI1-F1
#
_entry.id   AF-A0A7J6WTI1-F1
#
_cell.length_a   1.000
_cell.length_b   1.000
_cell.length_c   1.000
_cell.angle_alpha   90.00
_cell.angle_beta   90.00
_cell.angle_gamma   90.00
#
_symmetry.space_group_name_H-M   'P 1'
#
loop_
_entity.id
_entity.type
_entity.pdbx_description
1 polymer ?
#
loop_
_entity_poly.entity_id
_entity_poly.type
_entity_poly.pdbx_seq_one_letter_code
_entity_poly.pdbx_strand_id
1 'polypeptide(L)'
;MRNISSHSILLASSTLSTQVPMINTSDYDRQKELKLFDDTKAGVKGLVDRGVTKIPRIFITPSDGRITKPVSDDVDIAIPVIDIEGVDKDVSVRKRIVEEIRDASETWGFFLLLNHDIPQNVMDEIINTVRRFHEQPQELKAEYYTRDRLKKVGFNSNYDLYEAPATNWRDTFFAKMDSDYLDPETLPVVCRYSSFFLLFFPECTANNHLTHIDVTTSVGYILTSCM
;
A
#
# COMPACT_ATOMS: atom_id res chain seq x y z
N MET A 1 47.94 -8.67 -48.56
CA MET A 1 49.19 -7.88 -48.47
C MET A 1 48.89 -6.43 -48.83
N ARG A 2 48.87 -5.54 -47.85
CA ARG A 2 49.41 -4.16 -47.88
C ARG A 2 49.21 -3.59 -46.47
N ASN A 3 50.34 -3.21 -45.90
CA ASN A 3 50.58 -2.86 -44.51
C ASN A 3 50.90 -1.36 -44.54
N ILE A 4 50.15 -0.49 -43.86
CA ILE A 4 50.55 0.92 -43.68
C ILE A 4 50.07 1.46 -42.32
N SER A 5 51.06 1.72 -41.47
CA SER A 5 51.24 2.82 -40.52
C SER A 5 50.22 3.08 -39.40
N SER A 6 50.68 2.74 -38.19
CA SER A 6 50.21 3.24 -36.91
C SER A 6 50.47 4.76 -36.78
N HIS A 7 49.40 5.52 -36.53
CA HIS A 7 49.49 6.86 -35.94
C HIS A 7 48.73 6.89 -34.62
N SER A 8 49.50 6.88 -33.54
CA SER A 8 49.03 7.13 -32.18
C SER A 8 48.67 8.60 -32.05
N ILE A 9 47.38 8.89 -31.90
CA ILE A 9 46.91 10.21 -31.47
C ILE A 9 46.56 10.09 -29.98
N LEU A 10 47.47 10.60 -29.15
CA LEU A 10 47.22 10.91 -27.74
C LEU A 10 46.26 12.11 -27.70
N LEU A 11 44.99 11.87 -27.35
CA LEU A 11 44.11 12.94 -26.87
C LEU A 11 43.98 12.79 -25.35
N ALA A 12 44.48 13.81 -24.67
CA ALA A 12 44.52 13.94 -23.23
C ALA A 12 43.11 13.84 -22.64
N SER A 13 42.97 12.95 -21.65
CA SER A 13 41.78 12.81 -20.84
C SER A 13 41.63 14.03 -19.92
N SER A 14 40.77 14.98 -20.29
CA SER A 14 40.36 16.05 -19.37
C SER A 14 39.17 15.54 -18.56
N THR A 15 39.45 14.98 -17.39
CA THR A 15 38.43 14.72 -16.36
C THR A 15 37.90 16.05 -15.84
N LEU A 16 36.83 16.59 -16.45
CA LEU A 16 35.94 17.48 -15.72
C LEU A 16 35.13 16.61 -14.75
N SER A 17 35.68 16.46 -13.54
CA SER A 17 34.89 16.11 -12.37
C SER A 17 33.84 17.20 -12.21
N THR A 18 32.67 16.98 -12.79
CA THR A 18 31.47 17.77 -12.50
C THR A 18 31.10 17.38 -11.07
N GLN A 19 31.69 18.07 -10.11
CA GLN A 19 31.20 18.06 -8.74
C GLN A 19 29.75 18.55 -8.81
N VAL A 20 28.81 17.62 -8.71
CA VAL A 20 27.43 17.95 -8.39
C VAL A 20 27.51 18.81 -7.12
N PRO A 21 27.01 20.05 -7.12
CA PRO A 21 27.10 20.89 -5.95
C PRO A 21 26.41 20.16 -4.80
N MET A 22 27.19 19.79 -3.79
CA MET A 22 26.68 19.36 -2.49
C MET A 22 25.79 20.49 -1.98
N ILE A 23 24.47 20.31 -2.11
CA ILE A 23 23.51 21.27 -1.56
C ILE A 23 23.76 21.30 -0.06
N ASN A 24 24.21 22.45 0.43
CA ASN A 24 24.49 22.70 1.83
C ASN A 24 23.32 22.19 2.69
N THR A 25 23.56 21.21 3.55
CA THR A 25 22.55 20.52 4.36
C THR A 25 22.05 21.38 5.53
N SER A 26 22.45 22.65 5.62
CA SER A 26 22.19 23.54 6.75
C SER A 26 20.88 24.32 6.68
N ASP A 27 20.16 24.29 5.55
CA ASP A 27 18.92 25.07 5.35
C ASP A 27 17.69 24.19 5.03
N TYR A 28 17.83 22.86 5.19
CA TYR A 28 16.72 21.95 4.96
C TYR A 28 15.86 21.82 6.23
N ASP A 29 14.70 22.49 6.21
CA ASP A 29 13.67 22.34 7.23
C ASP A 29 12.64 21.29 6.79
N ARG A 30 12.85 20.04 7.24
CA ARG A 30 11.93 18.92 7.00
C ARG A 30 10.53 19.21 7.53
N GLN A 31 10.40 19.85 8.69
CA GLN A 31 9.11 20.10 9.32
C GLN A 31 8.28 21.09 8.50
N LYS A 32 8.94 22.11 7.94
CA LYS A 32 8.32 23.04 6.99
C LYS A 32 7.89 22.35 5.70
N GLU A 33 8.69 21.45 5.14
CA GLU A 33 8.32 20.69 3.93
C GLU A 33 7.13 19.75 4.19
N LEU A 34 7.13 19.01 5.32
CA LEU A 34 5.99 18.18 5.73
C LEU A 34 4.71 18.99 5.87
N LYS A 35 4.79 20.14 6.56
CA LYS A 35 3.64 21.01 6.75
C LYS A 35 3.12 21.54 5.42
N LEU A 36 4.00 22.01 4.54
CA LEU A 36 3.61 22.50 3.21
C LEU A 36 2.90 21.41 2.40
N PHE A 37 3.41 20.17 2.45
CA PHE A 37 2.79 19.02 1.81
C PHE A 37 1.41 18.71 2.40
N ASP A 38 1.31 18.63 3.73
CA ASP A 38 0.09 18.31 4.47
C ASP A 38 -1.01 19.37 4.27
N ASP A 39 -0.64 20.66 4.29
CA ASP A 39 -1.54 21.80 4.09
C ASP A 39 -2.21 21.78 2.72
N THR A 40 -1.60 21.14 1.70
CA THR A 40 -2.23 21.00 0.38
C THR A 40 -3.47 20.12 0.41
N LYS A 41 -3.54 19.15 1.35
CA LYS A 41 -4.56 18.09 1.40
C LYS A 41 -4.71 17.28 0.09
N ALA A 42 -3.75 17.43 -0.81
CA ALA A 42 -3.80 16.84 -2.15
C ALA A 42 -3.17 15.44 -2.21
N GLY A 43 -2.34 15.14 -1.21
CA GLY A 43 -1.53 13.94 -1.13
C GLY A 43 -0.50 13.80 -2.24
N VAL A 44 0.03 12.60 -2.37
CA VAL A 44 1.04 12.22 -3.36
C VAL A 44 0.47 12.27 -4.78
N LYS A 45 -0.79 11.87 -4.99
CA LYS A 45 -1.48 12.01 -6.27
C LYS A 45 -1.49 13.46 -6.74
N GLY A 46 -1.71 14.43 -5.83
CA GLY A 46 -1.62 15.85 -6.16
C GLY A 46 -0.23 16.31 -6.62
N LEU A 47 0.85 15.70 -6.13
CA LEU A 47 2.20 15.96 -6.63
C LEU A 47 2.36 15.40 -8.06
N VAL A 48 1.92 14.17 -8.29
CA VAL A 48 1.96 13.50 -9.60
C VAL A 48 1.17 14.30 -10.64
N ASP A 49 -0.05 14.71 -10.31
CA ASP A 49 -0.94 15.45 -11.21
C ASP A 49 -0.39 16.84 -11.59
N ARG A 50 0.43 17.44 -10.71
CA ARG A 50 1.16 18.69 -11.00
C ARG A 50 2.42 18.48 -11.85
N GLY A 51 2.75 17.24 -12.21
CA GLY A 51 3.91 16.91 -13.04
C GLY A 51 5.25 17.19 -12.36
N VAL A 52 5.38 16.90 -11.05
CA VAL A 52 6.66 17.08 -10.36
C VAL A 52 7.78 16.28 -11.06
N THR A 53 8.89 16.94 -11.35
CA THR A 53 10.06 16.32 -12.02
C THR A 53 11.13 15.87 -11.03
N LYS A 54 11.00 16.25 -9.76
CA LYS A 54 11.89 15.85 -8.66
C LYS A 54 11.05 15.39 -7.47
N ILE A 55 11.46 14.29 -6.87
CA ILE A 55 10.85 13.75 -5.65
C ILE A 55 11.23 14.67 -4.47
N PRO A 56 10.25 15.19 -3.71
CA PRO A 56 10.49 15.97 -2.49
C PRO A 56 11.33 15.19 -1.45
N ARG A 57 12.15 15.89 -0.66
CA ARG A 57 13.15 15.23 0.20
C ARG A 57 12.50 14.42 1.32
N ILE A 58 11.30 14.80 1.78
CA ILE A 58 10.52 14.04 2.76
C ILE A 58 10.28 12.57 2.35
N PHE A 59 10.23 12.25 1.05
CA PHE A 59 10.01 10.89 0.52
C PHE A 59 11.29 10.10 0.24
N ILE A 60 12.47 10.71 0.43
CA ILE A 60 13.75 10.05 0.20
C ILE A 60 14.17 9.40 1.52
N THR A 61 14.14 8.07 1.56
CA THR A 61 14.63 7.32 2.72
C THR A 61 16.12 7.61 2.92
N PRO A 62 16.54 8.09 4.10
CA PRO A 62 17.95 8.25 4.41
C PRO A 62 18.66 6.91 4.23
N SER A 63 19.78 6.89 3.53
CA SER A 63 20.59 5.69 3.41
C SER A 63 21.09 5.29 4.80
N ASP A 64 20.55 4.21 5.35
CA ASP A 64 21.00 3.62 6.63
C ASP A 64 22.25 2.71 6.44
N GLY A 65 22.89 2.78 5.26
CA GLY A 65 23.99 1.91 4.87
C GLY A 65 23.54 0.50 4.48
N ARG A 66 22.25 0.15 4.61
CA ARG A 66 21.69 -1.09 4.11
C ARG A 66 21.34 -0.90 2.64
N ILE A 67 22.35 -1.00 1.79
CA ILE A 67 22.09 -1.34 0.39
C ILE A 67 21.51 -2.75 0.44
N THR A 68 20.19 -2.88 0.25
CA THR A 68 19.61 -4.15 -0.16
C THR A 68 20.26 -4.45 -1.51
N LYS A 69 21.30 -5.31 -1.48
CA LYS A 69 21.80 -5.87 -2.74
C LYS A 69 20.57 -6.45 -3.43
N PRO A 70 20.36 -6.19 -4.73
CA PRO A 70 19.33 -6.90 -5.46
C PRO A 70 19.56 -8.39 -5.17
N VAL A 71 18.51 -9.05 -4.68
CA VAL A 71 18.54 -10.49 -4.45
C VAL A 71 18.97 -11.10 -5.78
N SER A 72 20.02 -11.91 -5.76
CA SER A 72 20.46 -12.67 -6.92
C SER A 72 19.24 -13.38 -7.53
N ASP A 73 19.07 -13.34 -8.86
CA ASP A 73 17.98 -14.05 -9.57
C ASP A 73 18.01 -15.58 -9.34
N ASP A 74 19.05 -16.07 -8.65
CA ASP A 74 19.37 -17.48 -8.39
C ASP A 74 18.73 -18.05 -7.12
N VAL A 75 17.81 -17.32 -6.46
CA VAL A 75 17.04 -17.85 -5.32
C VAL A 75 15.56 -17.95 -5.69
N ASP A 76 15.10 -19.17 -5.96
CA ASP A 76 13.69 -19.51 -6.15
C ASP A 76 12.95 -19.43 -4.79
N ILE A 77 12.67 -18.20 -4.34
CA ILE A 77 11.81 -17.94 -3.19
C ILE A 77 10.37 -17.84 -3.70
N ALA A 78 9.58 -18.90 -3.51
CA ALA A 78 8.16 -18.91 -3.83
C ALA A 78 7.33 -18.66 -2.56
N ILE A 79 6.47 -17.64 -2.62
CA ILE A 79 5.48 -17.36 -1.58
C ILE A 79 4.50 -18.53 -1.51
N PRO A 80 4.14 -19.06 -0.32
CA PRO A 80 3.16 -20.13 -0.21
C PRO A 80 1.82 -19.73 -0.84
N VAL A 81 1.26 -20.64 -1.62
CA VAL A 81 -0.08 -20.51 -2.22
C VAL A 81 -0.94 -21.64 -1.67
N ILE A 82 -2.06 -21.29 -1.03
CA ILE A 82 -2.95 -22.23 -0.35
C ILE A 82 -4.29 -22.20 -1.05
N ASP A 83 -4.73 -23.37 -1.51
CA ASP A 83 -6.04 -23.56 -2.12
C ASP A 83 -7.05 -24.01 -1.07
N ILE A 84 -8.09 -23.19 -0.85
CA ILE A 84 -9.11 -23.50 0.17
C ILE A 84 -10.37 -24.16 -0.42
N GLU A 85 -10.32 -24.59 -1.69
CA GLU A 85 -11.44 -25.27 -2.31
C GLU A 85 -11.89 -26.49 -1.48
N GLY A 86 -13.19 -26.52 -1.17
CA GLY A 86 -13.78 -27.63 -0.42
C GLY A 86 -13.51 -27.61 1.08
N VAL A 87 -12.96 -26.52 1.63
CA VAL A 87 -12.79 -26.32 3.09
C VAL A 87 -14.10 -26.59 3.86
N ASP A 88 -15.25 -26.26 3.26
CA ASP A 88 -16.56 -26.46 3.88
C ASP A 88 -17.24 -27.80 3.60
N LYS A 89 -16.65 -28.62 2.74
CA LYS A 89 -17.27 -29.86 2.26
C LYS A 89 -16.73 -31.12 2.96
N ASP A 90 -15.47 -31.11 3.40
CA ASP A 90 -14.79 -32.29 3.96
C ASP A 90 -13.91 -31.92 5.16
N VAL A 91 -14.10 -32.64 6.28
CA VAL A 91 -13.36 -32.41 7.54
C VAL A 91 -11.86 -32.69 7.41
N SER A 92 -11.49 -33.72 6.64
CA SER A 92 -10.09 -34.06 6.38
C SER A 92 -9.40 -33.01 5.49
N VAL A 93 -10.11 -32.49 4.49
CA VAL A 93 -9.63 -31.39 3.63
C VAL A 93 -9.46 -30.12 4.46
N ARG A 94 -10.46 -29.77 5.28
CA ARG A 94 -10.37 -28.64 6.22
C ARG A 94 -9.14 -28.76 7.12
N LYS A 95 -8.92 -29.93 7.71
CA LYS A 95 -7.76 -30.18 8.58
C LYS A 95 -6.44 -29.93 7.85
N ARG A 96 -6.28 -30.43 6.63
CA ARG A 96 -5.10 -30.20 5.80
C ARG A 96 -4.88 -28.71 5.51
N ILE A 97 -5.93 -27.99 5.11
CA ILE A 97 -5.86 -26.54 4.83
C ILE A 97 -5.43 -25.76 6.08
N VAL A 98 -6.00 -26.08 7.25
CA VAL A 98 -5.62 -25.44 8.52
C VAL A 98 -4.15 -25.71 8.86
N GLU A 99 -3.64 -26.91 8.60
CA GLU A 99 -2.23 -27.25 8.79
C GLU A 99 -1.32 -26.46 7.82
N GLU A 100 -1.66 -26.40 6.53
CA GLU A 100 -0.92 -25.61 5.53
C GLU A 100 -0.85 -24.12 5.91
N ILE A 101 -1.98 -23.59 6.37
CA ILE A 101 -2.10 -22.21 6.84
C ILE A 101 -1.22 -21.94 8.06
N ARG A 102 -1.24 -22.83 9.06
CA ARG A 102 -0.40 -22.71 10.26
C ARG A 102 1.07 -22.70 9.85
N ASP A 103 1.47 -23.67 9.04
CA ASP A 103 2.87 -23.84 8.64
C ASP A 103 3.36 -22.63 7.82
N ALA A 104 2.54 -22.08 6.91
CA ALA A 104 2.86 -20.86 6.16
C ALA A 104 2.94 -19.63 7.08
N SER A 105 2.04 -19.52 8.06
CA SER A 105 2.04 -18.42 9.02
C SER A 105 3.28 -18.43 9.92
N GLU A 106 3.68 -19.61 10.40
CA GLU A 106 4.87 -19.78 11.26
C GLU A 106 6.19 -19.59 10.49
N THR A 107 6.24 -20.07 9.24
CA THR A 107 7.48 -20.08 8.44
C THR A 107 7.70 -18.78 7.67
N TRP A 108 6.63 -18.22 7.09
CA TRP A 108 6.70 -17.06 6.19
C TRP A 108 6.07 -15.81 6.79
N GLY A 109 5.03 -15.96 7.62
CA GLY A 109 4.22 -14.84 8.11
C GLY A 109 3.26 -14.25 7.07
N PHE A 110 3.24 -14.80 5.85
CA PHE A 110 2.31 -14.42 4.78
C PHE A 110 2.18 -15.55 3.74
N PHE A 111 1.05 -15.58 3.04
CA PHE A 111 0.71 -16.55 1.99
C PHE A 111 -0.36 -15.96 1.06
N LEU A 112 -0.59 -16.59 -0.09
CA LEU A 112 -1.67 -16.27 -1.03
C LEU A 112 -2.78 -17.32 -0.92
N LEU A 113 -4.04 -16.89 -0.98
CA LEU A 113 -5.21 -17.78 -0.97
C LEU A 113 -5.81 -17.90 -2.37
N LEU A 114 -6.16 -19.12 -2.76
CA LEU A 114 -6.96 -19.43 -3.94
C LEU A 114 -8.34 -19.98 -3.54
N ASN A 115 -9.31 -19.85 -4.44
CA ASN A 115 -10.68 -20.36 -4.24
C ASN A 115 -11.32 -19.89 -2.93
N HIS A 116 -11.11 -18.61 -2.59
CA HIS A 116 -11.61 -17.98 -1.37
C HIS A 116 -13.12 -17.64 -1.41
N ASP A 117 -13.85 -18.11 -2.43
CA ASP A 117 -15.29 -17.89 -2.65
C ASP A 117 -15.78 -16.43 -2.66
N ILE A 118 -14.86 -15.46 -2.77
CA ILE A 118 -15.24 -14.05 -3.02
C ILE A 118 -15.44 -13.88 -4.52
N PRO A 119 -16.65 -13.50 -4.97
CA PRO A 119 -16.93 -13.34 -6.39
C PRO A 119 -16.00 -12.32 -7.06
N GLN A 120 -15.50 -12.63 -8.26
CA GLN A 120 -14.57 -11.77 -8.99
C GLN A 120 -15.12 -10.36 -9.22
N ASN A 121 -16.42 -10.23 -9.49
CA ASN A 121 -17.06 -8.93 -9.69
C ASN A 121 -16.98 -8.04 -8.45
N VAL A 122 -17.00 -8.61 -7.24
CA VAL A 122 -16.84 -7.86 -5.99
C VAL A 122 -15.42 -7.31 -5.88
N MET A 123 -14.40 -8.13 -6.19
CA MET A 123 -13.00 -7.72 -6.20
C MET A 123 -12.74 -6.59 -7.20
N ASP A 124 -13.26 -6.75 -8.42
CA ASP A 124 -13.17 -5.73 -9.48
C ASP A 124 -13.86 -4.43 -9.08
N GLU A 125 -15.03 -4.52 -8.44
CA GLU A 125 -15.78 -3.36 -7.97
C GLU A 125 -15.03 -2.58 -6.88
N ILE A 126 -14.35 -3.26 -5.95
CA ILE A 126 -13.53 -2.61 -4.90
C ILE A 126 -12.39 -1.83 -5.54
N ILE A 127 -11.63 -2.46 -6.45
CA ILE A 127 -10.52 -1.81 -7.17
C ILE A 127 -11.03 -0.58 -7.92
N ASN A 128 -12.15 -0.72 -8.62
CA ASN A 128 -12.77 0.38 -9.35
C ASN A 128 -13.27 1.50 -8.42
N THR A 129 -13.82 1.16 -7.26
CA THR A 129 -14.29 2.13 -6.26
C THR A 129 -13.15 2.95 -5.68
N VAL A 130 -12.07 2.29 -5.25
CA VAL A 130 -10.87 2.99 -4.74
C VAL A 130 -10.28 3.89 -5.83
N ARG A 131 -10.16 3.39 -7.06
CA ARG A 131 -9.72 4.21 -8.20
C ARG A 131 -10.61 5.43 -8.42
N ARG A 132 -11.93 5.24 -8.46
CA ARG A 132 -12.89 6.35 -8.61
C ARG A 132 -12.70 7.41 -7.54
N PHE A 133 -12.52 7.01 -6.28
CA PHE A 133 -12.25 7.95 -5.18
C PHE A 133 -10.98 8.77 -5.43
N HIS A 134 -9.86 8.13 -5.77
CA HIS A 134 -8.56 8.82 -5.95
C HIS A 134 -8.52 9.71 -7.20
N GLU A 135 -9.30 9.40 -8.24
CA GLU A 135 -9.41 10.23 -9.46
C GLU A 135 -10.43 11.38 -9.34
N GLN A 136 -11.12 11.54 -8.20
CA GLN A 136 -11.96 12.72 -7.99
C GLN A 136 -11.13 14.01 -7.94
N PRO A 137 -11.76 15.17 -8.26
CA PRO A 137 -11.18 16.48 -7.98
C PRO A 137 -10.67 16.59 -6.54
N GLN A 138 -9.57 17.33 -6.37
CA GLN A 138 -8.92 17.49 -5.08
C GLN A 138 -9.88 18.06 -4.03
N GLU A 139 -10.77 18.97 -4.42
CA GLU A 139 -11.73 19.65 -3.56
C GLU A 139 -12.64 18.66 -2.85
N LEU A 140 -13.14 17.65 -3.59
CA LEU A 140 -14.02 16.61 -3.03
C LEU A 140 -13.25 15.66 -2.10
N LYS A 141 -12.00 15.33 -2.44
CA LYS A 141 -11.15 14.48 -1.57
C LYS A 141 -10.73 15.22 -0.30
N ALA A 142 -10.56 16.54 -0.38
CA ALA A 142 -10.13 17.37 0.75
C ALA A 142 -11.17 17.42 1.88
N GLU A 143 -12.45 17.18 1.59
CA GLU A 143 -13.52 17.02 2.60
C GLU A 143 -13.27 15.83 3.54
N TYR A 144 -12.64 14.78 3.00
CA TYR A 144 -12.29 13.57 3.74
C TYR A 144 -10.86 13.62 4.31
N TYR A 145 -10.10 14.68 4.01
CA TYR A 145 -8.71 14.76 4.45
C TYR A 145 -8.61 14.93 5.96
N THR A 146 -7.96 13.98 6.64
CA THR A 146 -7.88 14.00 8.09
C THR A 146 -6.62 13.34 8.65
N ARG A 147 -6.10 13.94 9.72
CA ARG A 147 -5.09 13.35 10.62
C ARG A 147 -5.69 12.86 11.94
N ASP A 148 -6.98 13.11 12.16
CA ASP A 148 -7.70 12.62 13.33
C ASP A 148 -7.90 11.10 13.23
N ARG A 149 -7.22 10.38 14.14
CA ARG A 149 -7.25 8.93 14.23
C ARG A 149 -8.59 8.38 14.70
N LEU A 150 -9.49 9.21 15.26
CA LEU A 150 -10.81 8.79 15.71
C LEU A 150 -11.86 8.79 14.61
N LYS A 151 -11.58 9.43 13.46
CA LYS A 151 -12.49 9.39 12.30
C LYS A 151 -12.64 7.95 11.81
N LYS A 152 -13.90 7.55 11.53
CA LYS A 152 -14.23 6.25 10.92
C LYS A 152 -13.94 6.27 9.42
N VAL A 153 -14.24 7.37 8.72
CA VAL A 153 -13.94 7.54 7.29
C VAL A 153 -12.95 8.68 7.11
N GLY A 154 -11.95 8.48 6.26
CA GLY A 154 -10.99 9.53 5.97
C GLY A 154 -10.04 9.21 4.83
N PHE A 155 -9.28 10.22 4.47
CA PHE A 155 -8.25 10.20 3.45
C PHE A 155 -7.01 10.92 3.98
N ASN A 156 -5.83 10.36 3.75
CA ASN A 156 -4.58 11.05 4.04
C ASN A 156 -3.39 10.43 3.29
N SER A 157 -2.24 11.06 3.42
CA SER A 157 -0.95 10.52 2.94
C SER A 157 -0.05 10.28 4.14
N ASN A 158 0.32 9.02 4.36
CA ASN A 158 1.10 8.54 5.52
C ASN A 158 0.42 8.71 6.87
N TYR A 159 0.12 7.60 7.55
CA TYR A 159 -0.49 7.62 8.88
C TYR A 159 0.37 8.35 9.93
N ASP A 160 1.69 8.23 9.82
CA ASP A 160 2.74 8.67 10.73
C ASP A 160 3.57 9.85 10.16
N LEU A 161 2.96 10.68 9.31
CA LEU A 161 3.66 11.74 8.53
C LEU A 161 4.70 12.55 9.32
N TYR A 162 4.35 12.97 10.55
CA TYR A 162 5.21 13.81 11.40
C TYR A 162 6.11 13.02 12.36
N GLU A 163 5.87 11.71 12.50
CA GLU A 163 6.58 10.83 13.44
C GLU A 163 7.66 10.00 12.72
N ALA A 164 7.39 9.57 11.50
CA ALA A 164 8.28 8.71 10.73
C ALA A 164 9.53 9.43 10.22
N PRO A 165 10.69 8.75 10.13
CA PRO A 165 11.93 9.31 9.60
C PRO A 165 11.86 9.60 8.09
N ALA A 166 11.02 8.87 7.35
CA ALA A 166 10.78 9.05 5.92
C ALA A 166 9.29 8.87 5.62
N THR A 167 8.79 9.55 4.58
CA THR A 167 7.39 9.44 4.16
C THR A 167 7.26 8.45 2.99
N ASN A 168 6.20 7.65 2.97
CA ASN A 168 5.89 6.77 1.85
C ASN A 168 5.29 7.55 0.68
N TRP A 169 5.64 7.15 -0.54
CA TRP A 169 5.02 7.65 -1.77
C TRP A 169 3.63 7.00 -1.98
N ARG A 170 2.68 7.33 -1.11
CA ARG A 170 1.36 6.68 -1.04
C ARG A 170 0.30 7.60 -0.44
N ASP A 171 -0.91 7.45 -0.96
CA ASP A 171 -2.14 7.97 -0.39
C ASP A 171 -3.03 6.82 0.09
N THR A 172 -3.84 7.09 1.11
CA THR A 172 -4.72 6.10 1.74
C THR A 172 -6.10 6.69 1.93
N PHE A 173 -7.10 6.04 1.35
CA PHE A 173 -8.49 6.14 1.80
C PHE A 173 -8.77 5.03 2.80
N PHE A 174 -9.44 5.34 3.90
CA PHE A 174 -9.83 4.37 4.90
C PHE A 174 -11.29 4.55 5.32
N ALA A 175 -11.94 3.43 5.59
CA ALA A 175 -13.25 3.34 6.21
C ALA A 175 -13.16 2.23 7.26
N LYS A 176 -13.26 2.62 8.53
CA LYS A 176 -13.22 1.70 9.67
C LYS A 176 -14.60 1.07 9.81
N MET A 177 -14.64 -0.22 9.56
CA MET A 177 -15.79 -1.08 9.78
C MET A 177 -15.57 -1.74 11.14
N ASP A 178 -15.88 -1.03 12.23
CA ASP A 178 -15.95 -1.65 13.55
C ASP A 178 -17.30 -2.38 13.72
N SER A 179 -17.57 -2.99 14.87
CA SER A 179 -18.86 -3.66 15.13
C SER A 179 -20.08 -2.73 15.07
N ASP A 180 -19.87 -1.42 14.94
CA ASP A 180 -20.94 -0.46 14.77
C ASP A 180 -21.28 -0.30 13.28
N TYR A 181 -22.54 0.01 13.03
CA TYR A 181 -23.00 0.45 11.72
C TYR A 181 -22.21 1.68 11.24
N LEU A 182 -21.49 1.54 10.13
CA LEU A 182 -20.97 2.68 9.38
C LEU A 182 -22.08 3.28 8.52
N ASP A 183 -22.55 4.49 8.85
CA ASP A 183 -23.57 5.14 8.03
C ASP A 183 -23.07 5.38 6.59
N PRO A 184 -23.69 4.79 5.55
CA PRO A 184 -23.29 4.98 4.16
C PRO A 184 -23.24 6.45 3.74
N GLU A 185 -24.04 7.32 4.37
CA GLU A 185 -24.00 8.76 4.07
C GLU A 185 -22.68 9.42 4.48
N THR A 186 -21.93 8.80 5.40
CA THR A 186 -20.58 9.25 5.78
C THR A 186 -19.50 8.88 4.78
N LEU A 187 -19.77 7.96 3.85
CA LEU A 187 -18.84 7.60 2.77
C LEU A 187 -18.91 8.61 1.62
N PRO A 188 -17.79 8.81 0.88
CA PRO A 188 -17.80 9.52 -0.39
C PRO A 188 -18.86 8.93 -1.32
N VAL A 189 -19.60 9.78 -2.06
CA VAL A 189 -20.69 9.35 -2.96
C VAL A 189 -20.25 8.22 -3.88
N VAL A 190 -19.03 8.29 -4.42
CA VAL A 190 -18.45 7.27 -5.30
C VAL A 190 -18.18 5.92 -4.63
N CYS A 191 -18.19 5.87 -3.30
CA CYS A 191 -17.95 4.68 -2.47
C CYS A 191 -19.23 4.07 -1.87
N ARG A 192 -20.34 4.82 -1.76
CA ARG A 192 -21.53 4.43 -0.97
C ARG A 192 -22.20 3.12 -1.40
N TYR A 193 -22.21 2.84 -2.70
CA TYR A 193 -22.93 1.70 -3.27
C TYR A 193 -22.02 0.57 -3.73
N SER A 194 -20.76 0.55 -3.28
CA SER A 194 -19.89 -0.59 -3.53
C SER A 194 -20.46 -1.82 -2.83
N SER A 195 -20.67 -2.91 -3.56
CA SER A 195 -21.20 -4.18 -3.02
C SER A 195 -20.40 -4.66 -1.80
N PHE A 196 -19.11 -4.32 -1.73
CA PHE A 196 -18.26 -4.61 -0.59
C PHE A 196 -18.77 -4.00 0.72
N PHE A 197 -19.18 -2.73 0.73
CA PHE A 197 -19.70 -2.14 1.97
C PHE A 197 -21.00 -2.82 2.39
N LEU A 198 -21.85 -3.21 1.43
CA LEU A 198 -23.08 -3.96 1.67
C LEU A 198 -22.84 -5.37 2.22
N LEU A 199 -21.73 -6.03 1.87
CA LEU A 199 -21.37 -7.35 2.43
C LEU A 199 -21.01 -7.30 3.93
N PHE A 200 -20.62 -6.13 4.45
CA PHE A 200 -20.39 -5.90 5.89
C PHE A 200 -21.59 -5.29 6.61
N PHE A 201 -22.68 -5.00 5.89
CA PHE A 201 -23.96 -4.60 6.47
C PHE A 201 -24.91 -5.81 6.43
N PRO A 202 -24.81 -6.76 7.37
CA PRO A 202 -25.90 -7.70 7.50
C PRO A 202 -27.15 -6.90 7.90
N GLU A 203 -28.22 -7.03 7.14
CA GLU A 203 -29.55 -6.90 7.72
C GLU A 203 -29.57 -7.83 8.94
N CYS A 204 -29.68 -7.25 10.13
CA CYS A 204 -29.90 -7.97 11.37
C CYS A 204 -31.20 -8.79 11.23
N THR A 205 -31.10 -10.03 10.79
CA THR A 205 -32.12 -11.05 11.08
C THR A 205 -31.47 -12.41 11.32
N ALA A 206 -31.48 -12.80 12.59
CA ALA A 206 -31.49 -14.17 13.10
C ALA A 206 -30.29 -15.07 12.76
N ASN A 207 -29.22 -14.94 13.51
CA ASN A 207 -28.84 -15.93 14.54
C ASN A 207 -27.50 -15.53 15.16
N ASN A 208 -27.47 -15.54 16.50
CA ASN A 208 -26.27 -15.28 17.30
C ASN A 208 -25.13 -16.24 16.92
N HIS A 209 -24.15 -15.75 16.16
CA HIS A 209 -22.77 -16.18 16.30
C HIS A 209 -21.85 -15.03 15.86
N LEU A 210 -21.15 -14.45 16.84
CA LEU A 210 -20.16 -13.39 16.68
C LEU A 210 -19.03 -13.86 15.77
N THR A 211 -18.82 -13.19 14.65
CA THR A 211 -17.53 -13.18 13.93
C THR A 211 -17.18 -11.73 13.62
N HIS A 212 -16.07 -11.28 14.21
CA HIS A 212 -15.50 -9.95 14.04
C HIS A 212 -14.60 -9.98 12.82
N ILE A 213 -14.87 -9.19 11.77
CA ILE A 213 -14.02 -9.10 10.58
C ILE A 213 -13.53 -7.66 10.45
N ASP A 214 -12.23 -7.46 10.65
CA ASP A 214 -11.57 -6.15 10.66
C ASP A 214 -10.70 -6.02 9.39
N VAL A 215 -11.18 -5.37 8.34
CA VAL A 215 -10.63 -5.51 6.98
C VAL A 215 -9.35 -4.71 6.72
N THR A 216 -8.87 -3.91 7.68
CA THR A 216 -7.65 -3.10 7.48
C THR A 216 -6.34 -3.78 7.92
N THR A 217 -6.40 -5.01 8.45
CA THR A 217 -5.22 -5.82 8.83
C THR A 217 -5.34 -7.30 8.41
N SER A 218 -6.33 -7.64 7.57
CA SER A 218 -6.83 -9.01 7.39
C SER A 218 -6.28 -9.76 6.18
N VAL A 219 -4.96 -9.78 6.03
CA VAL A 219 -4.31 -11.00 5.48
C VAL A 219 -3.54 -11.75 6.57
N GLY A 220 -3.14 -11.06 7.66
CA GLY A 220 -2.42 -11.68 8.78
C GLY A 220 -3.28 -12.12 9.97
N TYR A 221 -4.47 -11.54 10.17
CA TYR A 221 -5.25 -11.75 11.41
C TYR A 221 -6.46 -12.70 11.28
N ILE A 222 -6.80 -13.18 10.08
CA ILE A 222 -7.95 -14.10 9.89
C ILE A 222 -7.75 -15.43 10.64
N LEU A 223 -6.52 -15.76 11.02
CA LEU A 223 -6.17 -17.10 11.50
C LEU A 223 -6.01 -17.22 13.01
N THR A 224 -5.92 -16.10 13.72
CA THR A 224 -5.74 -16.10 15.17
C THR A 224 -7.04 -16.15 15.96
N SER A 225 -8.21 -16.03 15.32
CA SER A 225 -9.52 -16.09 16.00
C SER A 225 -10.37 -17.32 15.66
N CYS A 226 -9.83 -18.31 14.94
CA CYS A 226 -10.45 -19.63 14.75
C CYS A 226 -9.67 -20.79 15.38
N MET A 227 -8.76 -20.51 16.33
CA MET A 227 -8.21 -21.53 17.25
C MET A 227 -8.94 -21.52 18.59
#